data_AF-A0A966DD87-F1
#
_entry.id   AF-A0A966DD87-F1
#
_cell.length_a   1.000
_cell.length_b   1.000
_cell.length_c   1.000
_cell.angle_alpha   90.00
_cell.angle_beta   90.00
_cell.angle_gamma   90.00
#
_symmetry.space_group_name_H-M   'P 1'
#
loop_
_entity.id
_entity.type
_entity.pdbx_description
1 polymer ?
#
loop_
_entity_poly.entity_id
_entity_poly.type
_entity_poly.pdbx_seq_one_letter_code
_entity_poly.pdbx_strand_id
1 'polypeptide(L)'
;MRDYMPVQVSEDRFVQFTYNPDYLKGESKYITNVDRVMQSLMKLPYFKGIKVIKCLIVIYGGNLTVCRGQDNKGEYTSLIMTDKVFAENPTLSQQEIKAEIIKAIGEERIEFVWLP
;
A
#
# COMPACT_ATOMS: atom_id res chain seq x y z
N MET A 1 -8.99 10.18 5.84
CA MET A 1 -9.25 8.77 5.46
C MET A 1 -7.91 8.12 5.17
N ARG A 2 -7.55 7.03 5.84
CA ARG A 2 -6.20 6.41 5.78
C ARG A 2 -6.25 4.94 5.31
N ASP A 3 -7.26 4.18 5.70
CA ASP A 3 -7.13 2.72 5.68
C ASP A 3 -7.25 2.06 4.32
N TYR A 4 -8.01 2.66 3.40
CA TYR A 4 -8.31 2.05 2.10
C TYR A 4 -7.81 2.87 0.91
N MET A 5 -7.25 4.06 1.17
CA MET A 5 -6.75 4.95 0.12
C MET A 5 -5.40 4.45 -0.41
N PRO A 6 -5.10 4.67 -1.71
CA PRO A 6 -3.79 4.36 -2.25
C PRO A 6 -2.69 5.11 -1.51
N VAL A 7 -1.55 4.45 -1.32
CA VAL A 7 -0.36 4.99 -0.68
C VAL A 7 0.47 5.73 -1.72
N GLN A 8 0.78 7.00 -1.48
CA GLN A 8 1.68 7.76 -2.35
C GLN A 8 3.10 7.21 -2.23
N VAL A 9 3.69 6.84 -3.36
CA VAL A 9 5.08 6.37 -3.40
C VAL A 9 5.98 7.43 -4.00
N SER A 10 5.60 8.09 -5.10
CA SER A 10 6.33 9.21 -5.71
C SER A 10 5.37 10.37 -6.00
N GLU A 11 5.86 11.45 -6.62
CA GLU A 11 5.06 12.65 -6.92
C GLU A 11 3.73 12.34 -7.62
N ASP A 12 3.77 11.48 -8.64
CA ASP A 12 2.63 11.14 -9.50
C ASP A 12 2.20 9.67 -9.39
N ARG A 13 2.83 8.86 -8.53
CA ARG A 13 2.50 7.43 -8.40
C ARG A 13 1.98 7.05 -7.02
N PHE A 14 0.94 6.23 -7.05
CA PHE A 14 0.29 5.68 -5.88
C PHE A 14 0.14 4.16 -6.01
N VAL A 15 0.16 3.46 -4.88
CA VAL A 15 -0.09 2.02 -4.83
C VAL A 15 -1.39 1.75 -4.09
N GLN A 16 -2.34 1.12 -4.77
CA GLN A 16 -3.60 0.66 -4.19
C GLN A 16 -3.44 -0.80 -3.77
N PHE A 17 -3.46 -1.05 -2.46
CA PHE A 17 -3.47 -2.39 -1.87
C PHE A 17 -4.89 -2.95 -1.77
N THR A 18 -5.01 -4.26 -1.52
CA THR A 18 -6.30 -4.89 -1.26
C THR A 18 -6.84 -4.49 0.11
N TYR A 19 -7.92 -3.70 0.14
CA TYR A 19 -8.61 -3.36 1.39
C TYR A 19 -9.56 -4.49 1.81
N ASN A 20 -9.13 -5.30 2.78
CA ASN A 20 -9.93 -6.37 3.37
C ASN A 20 -9.59 -6.54 4.87
N PRO A 21 -9.97 -5.56 5.71
CA PRO A 21 -9.62 -5.57 7.12
C PRO A 21 -10.28 -6.73 7.88
N ASP A 22 -9.51 -7.44 8.69
CA ASP A 22 -9.99 -8.56 9.50
C ASP A 22 -11.03 -8.15 10.55
N TYR A 23 -10.95 -6.94 11.07
CA TYR A 23 -11.89 -6.37 12.04
C TYR A 23 -13.29 -6.06 11.45
N LEU A 24 -13.47 -6.14 10.13
CA LEU A 24 -14.79 -6.03 9.47
C LEU A 24 -15.29 -7.38 8.92
N LYS A 25 -14.68 -8.51 9.32
CA LYS A 25 -15.17 -9.84 8.95
C LYS A 25 -16.62 -10.03 9.40
N GLY A 26 -17.49 -10.40 8.45
CA GLY A 26 -18.93 -10.55 8.68
C GLY A 26 -19.76 -9.26 8.56
N GLU A 27 -19.10 -8.10 8.43
CA GLU A 27 -19.75 -6.79 8.38
C GLU A 27 -19.49 -6.10 7.02
N SER A 28 -19.75 -6.82 5.92
CA SER A 28 -19.43 -6.39 4.55
C SER A 28 -20.03 -5.03 4.16
N LYS A 29 -21.16 -4.64 4.76
CA LYS A 29 -21.80 -3.32 4.58
C LYS A 29 -20.91 -2.14 4.99
N TYR A 30 -19.92 -2.35 5.87
CA TYR A 30 -18.96 -1.32 6.30
C TYR A 30 -17.65 -1.37 5.51
N ILE A 31 -17.45 -2.37 4.64
CA ILE A 31 -16.28 -2.46 3.77
C ILE A 31 -16.49 -1.53 2.58
N THR A 32 -15.63 -0.52 2.47
CA THR A 32 -15.65 0.43 1.36
C THR A 32 -15.24 -0.25 0.05
N ASN A 33 -16.03 -0.05 -1.00
CA ASN A 33 -15.63 -0.44 -2.36
C ASN A 33 -14.59 0.57 -2.90
N VAL A 34 -13.31 0.26 -2.66
CA VAL A 34 -12.18 1.11 -3.03
C VAL A 34 -12.13 1.40 -4.52
N ASP A 35 -12.43 0.40 -5.36
CA ASP A 35 -12.42 0.57 -6.81
C ASP A 35 -13.44 1.60 -7.28
N ARG A 36 -14.65 1.61 -6.68
CA ARG A 36 -15.66 2.62 -6.99
C ARG A 36 -15.23 4.02 -6.55
N VAL A 37 -14.58 4.14 -5.39
CA VAL A 37 -14.02 5.41 -4.91
C VAL A 37 -12.96 5.91 -5.88
N MET A 38 -12.00 5.05 -6.25
CA MET A 38 -10.92 5.41 -7.16
C MET A 38 -11.43 5.76 -8.56
N GLN A 39 -12.41 5.03 -9.10
CA GLN A 39 -13.06 5.38 -10.37
C GLN A 39 -13.70 6.78 -10.35
N SER A 40 -14.19 7.22 -9.19
CA SER A 40 -14.78 8.55 -9.04
C SER A 40 -13.69 9.61 -8.92
N LEU A 41 -12.64 9.36 -8.15
CA LEU A 41 -11.50 10.28 -7.96
C LEU A 41 -10.72 10.50 -9.26
N MET A 42 -10.47 9.44 -10.03
CA MET A 42 -9.72 9.51 -11.28
C MET A 42 -10.41 10.34 -12.39
N LYS A 43 -11.70 10.69 -12.21
CA LYS A 43 -12.42 11.60 -13.12
C LYS A 43 -12.20 13.09 -12.81
N LEU A 44 -11.66 13.40 -11.63
CA LEU A 44 -11.44 14.79 -11.22
C LEU A 44 -10.21 15.38 -11.92
N PRO A 45 -10.23 16.67 -12.31
CA PRO A 45 -9.10 17.30 -13.00
C PRO A 45 -7.78 17.22 -12.23
N TYR A 46 -7.85 17.24 -10.89
CA TYR A 46 -6.68 17.17 -10.00
C TYR A 46 -5.96 15.82 -10.01
N PHE A 47 -6.62 14.74 -10.46
CA PHE A 47 -6.02 13.41 -10.59
C PHE A 47 -5.43 13.15 -11.99
N LYS A 48 -5.48 14.16 -12.88
CA LYS A 48 -4.88 14.04 -14.21
C LYS A 48 -3.36 13.88 -14.08
N GLY A 49 -2.83 12.83 -14.69
CA GLY A 49 -1.39 12.50 -14.62
C GLY A 49 -1.02 11.59 -13.44
N ILE A 50 -1.93 11.33 -12.51
CA ILE A 50 -1.69 10.38 -11.42
C ILE A 50 -1.76 8.94 -11.95
N LYS A 51 -0.75 8.13 -11.62
CA LYS A 51 -0.70 6.70 -11.89
C LYS A 51 -0.99 5.91 -10.61
N VAL A 52 -2.00 5.04 -10.66
CA VAL A 52 -2.33 4.14 -9.55
C VAL A 52 -1.98 2.71 -9.95
N ILE A 53 -1.06 2.09 -9.21
CA ILE A 53 -0.62 0.71 -9.38
C ILE A 53 -1.41 -0.16 -8.40
N LYS A 54 -2.09 -1.19 -8.89
CA LYS A 54 -2.76 -2.16 -8.02
C LYS A 54 -1.76 -3.19 -7.51
N CYS A 55 -1.79 -3.45 -6.21
CA CYS A 55 -1.07 -4.52 -5.54
C CYS A 55 -2.09 -5.41 -4.83
N LEU A 56 -2.05 -6.72 -5.08
CA LEU A 56 -3.07 -7.63 -4.56
C LEU A 56 -2.84 -8.07 -3.10
N ILE A 57 -1.74 -7.62 -2.48
CA ILE A 57 -1.46 -7.87 -1.06
C ILE A 57 -2.49 -7.13 -0.20
N VAL A 58 -3.04 -7.82 0.79
CA VAL A 58 -3.90 -7.24 1.82
C VAL A 58 -3.03 -6.40 2.75
N ILE A 59 -3.09 -5.08 2.56
CA ILE A 59 -2.49 -4.05 3.41
C ILE A 59 -3.50 -2.92 3.51
N TYR A 60 -3.70 -2.41 4.71
CA TYR A 60 -4.49 -1.22 4.96
C TYR A 60 -3.70 -0.24 5.82
N GLY A 61 -4.18 0.99 5.92
CA GLY A 61 -3.42 2.15 6.40
C GLY A 61 -2.74 1.99 7.77
N GLY A 62 -3.21 1.12 8.65
CA GLY A 62 -2.54 0.80 9.92
C GLY A 62 -1.26 -0.03 9.79
N ASN A 63 -1.09 -0.78 8.69
CA ASN A 63 -0.03 -1.79 8.54
C ASN A 63 1.17 -1.32 7.70
N LEU A 64 1.10 -0.13 7.11
CA LEU A 64 2.17 0.43 6.28
C LEU A 64 2.26 1.94 6.44
N THR A 65 3.48 2.43 6.65
CA THR A 65 3.85 3.83 6.48
C THR A 65 5.05 3.91 5.55
N VAL A 66 4.98 4.78 4.54
CA VAL A 66 6.06 5.00 3.58
C VAL A 66 6.79 6.29 3.96
N CYS A 67 8.10 6.20 4.12
CA CYS A 67 8.96 7.33 4.44
C CYS A 67 10.06 7.47 3.40
N ARG A 68 10.39 8.71 3.02
CA ARG A 68 11.56 9.02 2.20
C ARG A 68 12.72 9.40 3.11
N GLY A 69 13.88 8.83 2.84
CA GLY A 69 15.12 9.11 3.55
C GLY A 69 16.25 9.41 2.57
N GLN A 70 17.33 9.98 3.09
CA GLN A 70 18.54 10.25 2.34
C GLN A 70 19.75 9.93 3.22
N ASP A 71 20.73 9.22 2.66
CA ASP A 71 22.01 8.99 3.30
C ASP A 71 23.17 9.19 2.30
N ASN A 72 24.38 8.75 2.66
CA ASN A 72 25.57 8.86 1.82
C ASN A 72 25.51 8.06 0.51
N LYS A 73 24.53 7.17 0.33
CA LYS A 73 24.28 6.40 -0.90
C LYS A 73 23.11 6.94 -1.73
N GLY A 74 22.53 8.07 -1.32
CA GLY A 74 21.41 8.72 -2.02
C GLY A 74 20.06 8.55 -1.33
N GLU A 75 18.99 8.85 -2.07
CA GLU A 75 17.62 8.72 -1.57
C GLU A 75 17.20 7.25 -1.45
N TYR A 76 16.32 6.97 -0.50
CA TYR A 76 15.74 5.65 -0.30
C TYR A 76 14.32 5.75 0.25
N THR A 77 13.60 4.64 0.12
CA THR A 77 12.24 4.51 0.64
C THR A 77 12.23 3.50 1.79
N SER A 78 11.82 3.94 2.98
CA SER A 78 11.54 3.05 4.10
C SER A 78 10.07 2.67 4.13
N LEU A 79 9.80 1.38 4.21
CA LEU A 79 8.47 0.81 4.41
C LEU A 79 8.38 0.33 5.86
N ILE A 80 7.74 1.14 6.70
CA ILE A 80 7.50 0.80 8.10
C ILE A 80 6.24 -0.06 8.16
N MET A 81 6.37 -1.31 8.57
CA MET A 81 5.31 -2.31 8.51
C MET A 81 5.18 -3.07 9.83
N THR A 82 4.02 -3.67 10.04
CA THR A 82 3.77 -4.60 11.15
C THR A 82 3.74 -6.03 10.62
N ASP A 83 4.12 -7.01 11.46
CA ASP A 83 4.09 -8.43 11.09
C ASP A 83 2.67 -8.95 10.78
N LYS A 84 1.63 -8.18 11.11
CA LYS A 84 0.23 -8.47 10.78
C LYS A 84 0.02 -8.73 9.29
N VAL A 85 0.78 -8.07 8.41
CA VAL A 85 0.69 -8.29 6.96
C VAL A 85 0.89 -9.76 6.57
N PHE A 86 1.72 -10.51 7.30
CA PHE A 86 1.96 -11.92 7.01
C PHE A 86 0.79 -12.79 7.44
N ALA A 87 0.18 -12.50 8.59
CA ALA A 87 -1.00 -13.21 9.06
C ALA A 87 -2.24 -12.97 8.17
N GLU A 88 -2.33 -11.81 7.53
CA GLU A 88 -3.44 -11.43 6.66
C GLU A 88 -3.32 -11.92 5.22
N ASN A 89 -2.13 -12.38 4.83
CA ASN A 89 -1.85 -12.96 3.52
C ASN A 89 -1.32 -14.40 3.66
N PRO A 90 -2.05 -15.32 4.32
CA PRO A 90 -1.52 -16.62 4.75
C PRO A 90 -1.20 -17.58 3.60
N THR A 91 -1.67 -17.29 2.38
CA THR A 91 -1.40 -18.09 1.18
C THR A 91 -0.07 -17.75 0.51
N LEU A 92 0.61 -16.69 0.95
CA LEU A 92 1.87 -16.22 0.41
C LEU A 92 2.98 -16.32 1.47
N SER A 93 4.18 -16.67 1.04
CA SER A 93 5.36 -16.56 1.88
C SER A 93 5.73 -15.10 2.14
N GLN A 94 6.48 -14.84 3.22
CA GLN A 94 7.00 -13.49 3.51
C GLN A 94 7.82 -12.92 2.34
N GLN A 95 8.52 -13.78 1.59
CA GLN A 95 9.33 -13.37 0.45
C GLN A 95 8.46 -12.94 -0.73
N GLU A 96 7.39 -13.69 -1.04
CA GLU A 96 6.43 -13.33 -2.10
C GLU A 96 5.73 -12.01 -1.77
N ILE A 97 5.30 -11.83 -0.50
CA ILE A 97 4.68 -10.57 -0.04
C ILE A 97 5.64 -9.39 -0.25
N LYS A 98 6.89 -9.52 0.21
CA LYS A 98 7.91 -8.47 0.03
C LYS A 98 8.18 -8.19 -1.45
N ALA A 99 8.26 -9.23 -2.28
CA ALA A 99 8.52 -9.09 -3.71
C ALA A 99 7.39 -8.33 -4.44
N GLU A 100 6.13 -8.66 -4.16
CA GLU A 100 4.97 -7.97 -4.74
C GLU A 100 4.90 -6.51 -4.27
N ILE A 101 5.24 -6.22 -3.01
CA ILE A 101 5.34 -4.84 -2.51
C ILE A 101 6.46 -4.10 -3.24
N ILE A 102 7.68 -4.63 -3.28
CA ILE A 102 8.82 -3.99 -3.99
C ILE A 102 8.46 -3.67 -5.44
N LYS A 103 7.86 -4.65 -6.14
CA LYS A 103 7.41 -4.50 -7.52
C LYS A 103 6.36 -3.40 -7.69
N ALA A 104 5.40 -3.32 -6.76
CA ALA A 104 4.35 -2.30 -6.81
C ALA A 104 4.88 -0.89 -6.46
N ILE A 105 5.77 -0.80 -5.46
CA ILE A 105 6.39 0.47 -5.03
C ILE A 105 7.30 1.00 -6.15
N GLY A 106 8.10 0.15 -6.80
CA GLY A 106 8.85 0.49 -8.01
C GLY A 106 9.92 1.57 -7.80
N GLU A 107 10.55 1.58 -6.62
CA GLU A 107 11.66 2.46 -6.26
C GLU A 107 12.97 1.68 -6.27
N GLU A 108 14.09 2.34 -6.59
CA GLU A 108 15.39 1.67 -6.75
C GLU A 108 15.94 1.12 -5.45
N ARG A 109 15.70 1.85 -4.34
CA ARG A 109 16.22 1.50 -3.03
C ARG A 109 15.10 1.51 -1.98
N ILE A 110 14.79 0.32 -1.49
CA ILE A 110 13.71 0.07 -0.53
C ILE A 110 14.26 -0.65 0.70
N GLU A 111 13.88 -0.18 1.88
CA GLU A 111 14.22 -0.79 3.17
C GLU A 111 12.94 -1.11 3.95
N PHE A 112 12.80 -2.35 4.43
CA PHE A 112 11.69 -2.74 5.29
C PHE A 112 12.08 -2.54 6.75
N VAL A 113 11.24 -1.83 7.50
CA VAL A 113 11.37 -1.66 8.94
C VAL A 113 10.17 -2.34 9.60
N TRP A 114 10.41 -3.41 10.34
CA TRP A 114 9.36 -4.18 11.01
C TRP A 114 9.18 -3.67 12.44
N LEU A 115 7.96 -3.27 12.77
CA LEU A 115 7.55 -2.99 14.13
C LEU A 115 7.04 -4.28 14.78
N PRO A 116 7.44 -4.54 16.05
CA PRO A 116 7.01 -5.72 16.80
C PRO A 116 5.49 -5.74 17.06
#